data_AF-A0A2E1MGX7-F1
#
_entry.id   AF-A0A2E1MGX7-F1
#
_cell.length_a   1.000
_cell.length_b   1.000
_cell.length_c   1.000
_cell.angle_alpha   90.00
_cell.angle_beta   90.00
_cell.angle_gamma   90.00
#
_symmetry.space_group_name_H-M   'P 1'
#
loop_
_entity.id
_entity.type
_entity.pdbx_description
1 polymer ?
#
loop_
_entity_poly.entity_id
_entity_poly.type
_entity_poly.pdbx_seq_one_letter_code
_entity_poly.pdbx_strand_id
1 'polypeptide(L)' 'MEELITELCEILEVSDLPLDSAFNSMPEWDSLNALTILAMLDAYGISMDAEKLEEFASISIFIEYVLENKK' A
#
# COMPACT_ATOMS: atom_id res chain seq x y z
N MET A 1 7.98 -4.70 8.55
CA MET A 1 8.25 -4.52 7.11
C MET A 1 7.73 -5.71 6.33
N GLU A 2 8.14 -6.93 6.67
CA GLU A 2 7.72 -8.15 5.97
C GLU A 2 6.20 -8.45 6.06
N GLU A 3 5.57 -8.22 7.22
CA GLU A 3 4.12 -8.45 7.37
C GLU A 3 3.29 -7.55 6.43
N LEU A 4 3.65 -6.27 6.34
CA LEU A 4 2.93 -5.29 5.52
C LEU A 4 3.07 -5.59 4.03
N ILE A 5 4.27 -6.02 3.60
CA ILE A 5 4.52 -6.46 2.22
C ILE A 5 3.68 -7.70 1.92
N THR A 6 3.61 -8.65 2.85
CA THR A 6 2.82 -9.88 2.69
C THR A 6 1.34 -9.56 2.53
N GLU A 7 0.79 -8.72 3.41
CA GLU A 7 -0.62 -8.28 3.32
C GLU A 7 -0.90 -7.55 2.00
N LEU A 8 0.00 -6.64 1.57
CA LEU A 8 -0.15 -5.95 0.29
C LEU A 8 -0.09 -6.92 -0.90
N CYS A 9 0.82 -7.90 -0.87
CA CYS A 9 0.91 -8.96 -1.89
C CYS A 9 -0.38 -9.77 -1.95
N GLU A 10 -0.97 -10.11 -0.80
CA GLU A 10 -2.26 -10.80 -0.73
C GLU A 10 -3.41 -9.95 -1.28
N ILE A 11 -3.46 -8.65 -0.95
CA ILE A 11 -4.48 -7.72 -1.45
C ILE A 11 -4.39 -7.56 -2.97
N LEU A 12 -3.18 -7.39 -3.49
CA LEU A 12 -2.93 -7.18 -4.91
C LEU A 12 -2.88 -8.50 -5.70
N GLU A 13 -3.02 -9.65 -5.02
CA GLU A 13 -2.91 -10.99 -5.58
C GLU A 13 -1.60 -11.22 -6.38
N VAL A 14 -0.51 -10.56 -5.94
CA VAL A 14 0.81 -10.65 -6.57
C VAL A 14 1.78 -11.45 -5.69
N SER A 15 2.71 -12.14 -6.34
CA SER A 15 3.76 -12.88 -5.62
C SER A 15 4.85 -11.97 -5.07
N ASP A 16 5.07 -10.81 -5.70
CA ASP A 16 6.10 -9.86 -5.33
C ASP A 16 5.64 -8.44 -5.68
N LEU A 17 5.97 -7.48 -4.81
CA LEU A 17 5.65 -6.07 -5.04
C LEU A 17 6.89 -5.35 -5.56
N PRO A 18 6.87 -4.78 -6.79
CA PRO A 18 7.91 -3.90 -7.28
C PRO A 18 7.95 -2.62 -6.45
N LEU A 19 8.80 -2.67 -5.43
CA LEU A 19 9.06 -1.63 -4.45
C LEU A 19 9.50 -0.29 -5.08
N ASP A 20 10.14 -0.34 -6.25
CA ASP A 20 10.56 0.84 -7.01
C ASP A 20 9.44 1.48 -7.87
N SER A 21 8.28 0.83 -7.99
CA SER A 21 7.15 1.29 -8.81
C SER A 21 6.02 1.85 -7.96
N ALA A 22 5.23 2.75 -8.53
CA ALA A 22 4.01 3.25 -7.91
C ALA A 22 2.87 2.22 -8.00
N PHE A 23 1.95 2.27 -7.04
CA PHE A 23 0.75 1.42 -7.03
C PHE A 23 -0.06 1.57 -8.33
N ASN A 24 -0.35 2.79 -8.75
CA ASN A 24 -1.13 3.08 -9.97
C ASN A 24 -0.48 2.62 -11.29
N SER A 25 0.79 2.21 -11.26
CA SER A 25 1.51 1.70 -12.42
C SER A 25 1.34 0.18 -12.57
N MET A 26 0.80 -0.49 -11.55
CA MET A 26 0.52 -1.91 -11.60
C MET A 26 -0.77 -2.20 -12.37
N PRO A 27 -0.79 -3.20 -13.25
CA PRO A 27 -2.02 -3.65 -13.89
C PRO A 27 -3.03 -4.23 -12.89
N GLU A 28 -2.57 -4.73 -11.75
CA GLU A 28 -3.39 -5.24 -10.65
C GLU A 28 -3.97 -4.11 -9.77
N TRP A 29 -3.56 -2.85 -9.99
CA TRP A 29 -4.11 -1.73 -9.24
C TRP A 29 -5.55 -1.44 -9.63
N ASP A 30 -6.44 -1.46 -8.65
CA ASP A 30 -7.84 -1.06 -8.82
C ASP A 30 -8.35 -0.33 -7.58
N SER A 31 -9.47 0.37 -7.76
CA SER A 31 -10.22 1.06 -6.71
C SER A 31 -10.51 0.15 -5.51
N LEU A 32 -10.76 -1.14 -5.74
CA LEU A 32 -10.99 -2.11 -4.66
C LEU A 32 -9.73 -2.37 -3.83
N ASN A 33 -8.58 -2.50 -4.49
CA ASN A 33 -7.30 -2.72 -3.83
C ASN A 33 -6.90 -1.48 -3.03
N ALA A 34 -7.11 -0.29 -3.59
CA ALA A 34 -6.95 0.97 -2.86
C ALA A 34 -7.78 0.99 -1.57
N LEU A 35 -9.07 0.71 -1.64
CA LEU A 35 -9.95 0.67 -0.47
C LEU A 35 -9.52 -0.35 0.58
N THR A 36 -9.04 -1.52 0.15
CA THR A 36 -8.60 -2.57 1.05
C THR A 36 -7.31 -2.17 1.79
N ILE A 37 -6.38 -1.52 1.08
CA ILE A 37 -5.18 -0.96 1.68
C ILE A 37 -5.54 0.16 2.66
N LEU A 38 -6.46 1.06 2.30
CA LEU A 38 -6.93 2.12 3.21
C LEU A 38 -7.56 1.54 4.48
N ALA A 39 -8.34 0.47 4.38
CA ALA A 39 -8.91 -0.22 5.54
C ALA A 39 -7.84 -0.84 6.44
N MET A 40 -6.79 -1.43 5.84
CA MET A 40 -5.62 -1.93 6.58
C MET A 40 -4.88 -0.78 7.29
N LEU A 41 -4.70 0.36 6.63
CA LEU A 41 -4.09 1.55 7.25
C LEU A 41 -4.93 2.10 8.41
N ASP A 42 -6.24 2.12 8.27
CA ASP A 42 -7.16 2.52 9.33
C ASP A 42 -7.04 1.60 10.55
N ALA A 43 -6.88 0.28 10.33
CA ALA A 43 -6.59 -0.68 11.39
C ALA A 43 -5.23 -0.43 12.08
N TYR A 44 -4.25 0.14 11.36
CA TYR A 44 -2.99 0.62 11.92
C TYR A 44 -3.06 2.03 12.55
N GLY A 45 -4.25 2.64 12.58
CA GLY A 45 -4.46 3.99 13.11
C GLY A 45 -3.93 5.10 12.21
N ILE A 46 -3.70 4.80 10.93
CA ILE A 46 -3.20 5.74 9.92
C ILE A 46 -4.37 6.11 9.01
N SER A 47 -4.87 7.34 9.13
CA SER A 47 -5.84 7.87 8.17
C SER A 47 -5.11 8.35 6.91
N MET A 48 -5.45 7.74 5.78
CA MET A 48 -4.98 8.09 4.46
C MET A 48 -6.15 8.11 3.47
N ASP A 49 -6.01 8.87 2.40
CA ASP A 49 -6.98 8.94 1.30
C ASP A 49 -6.41 8.22 0.07
N ALA A 50 -7.30 7.72 -0.80
CA ALA A 50 -6.87 7.03 -2.03
C ALA A 50 -6.00 7.93 -2.92
N GLU A 51 -6.31 9.23 -2.99
CA GLU A 51 -5.53 10.22 -3.73
C GLU A 51 -4.08 10.30 -3.22
N LYS A 52 -3.87 10.35 -1.89
CA LYS A 52 -2.54 10.34 -1.30
C LYS A 52 -1.79 9.05 -1.60
N LEU A 53 -2.51 7.95 -1.68
CA LEU A 53 -1.92 6.65 -1.98
C LEU A 53 -1.38 6.60 -3.41
N GLU A 54 -2.04 7.29 -4.35
CA GLU A 54 -1.56 7.50 -5.72
C GLU A 54 -0.43 8.55 -5.83
N GLU A 55 -0.28 9.44 -4.85
CA GLU A 55 0.83 10.40 -4.81
C GLU A 55 2.19 9.75 -4.48
N PHE A 56 2.20 8.53 -3.93
CA PHE A 56 3.45 7.82 -3.64
C PHE A 56 4.13 7.39 -4.93
N ALA A 57 5.35 7.89 -5.15
CA ALA A 57 6.16 7.56 -6.32
C ALA A 57 6.57 6.07 -6.36
N SER A 58 6.67 5.43 -5.20
CA SER A 58 7.14 4.05 -5.08
C SER A 58 6.52 3.38 -3.84
N ILE A 59 6.21 2.08 -3.94
CA ILE A 59 5.65 1.29 -2.84
C ILE A 59 6.61 1.25 -1.65
N SER A 60 7.93 1.31 -1.86
CA SER A 60 8.92 1.49 -0.78
C SER A 60 8.59 2.67 0.12
N ILE A 61 8.33 3.84 -0.47
CA ILE A 61 8.07 5.09 0.26
C ILE A 61 6.78 4.95 1.06
N PHE A 62 5.77 4.31 0.47
CA PHE A 62 4.54 3.99 1.17
C PHE A 62 4.80 3.10 2.38
N ILE A 63 5.53 2.00 2.22
CA ILE A 63 5.82 1.06 3.32
C ILE A 63 6.61 1.77 4.43
N GLU A 64 7.62 2.57 4.09
CA GLU A 64 8.38 3.36 5.06
C GLU A 64 7.46 4.32 5.83
N TYR A 65 6.61 5.07 5.11
CA TYR A 65 5.64 5.96 5.73
C TYR A 65 4.72 5.23 6.72
N VAL A 66 4.22 4.06 6.33
CA VAL A 66 3.34 3.26 7.19
C VAL A 66 4.09 2.75 8.41
N LEU A 67 5.33 2.28 8.27
CA LEU A 67 6.15 1.83 9.39
C LEU A 67 6.51 2.95 10.36
N GLU A 68 6.74 4.17 9.88
CA GLU A 68 7.01 5.33 10.73
C GLU A 68 5.76 5.84 11.46
N ASN A 69 4.57 5.69 10.86
CA ASN A 69 3.32 6.20 11.42
C ASN A 69 2.49 5.15 12.18
N LYS A 70 2.79 3.86 12.04
CA LYS A 70 2.15 2.77 12.78
C LYS A 70 2.47 2.94 14.27
N LYS A 71 1.44 3.26 15.07
CA LYS A 71 1.55 3.49 16.52
C LYS A 71 1.47 2.21 17.33
#